data_AF-A0A0Q6VLP6-F1
#
_entry.id   AF-A0A0Q6VLP6-F1
#
_cell.length_a   1.000
_cell.length_b   1.000
_cell.length_c   1.000
_cell.angle_alpha   90.00
_cell.angle_beta   90.00
_cell.angle_gamma   90.00
#
_symmetry.space_group_name_H-M   'P 1'
#
loop_
_entity.id
_entity.type
_entity.pdbx_description
1 polymer ?
#
loop_
_entity_poly.entity_id
_entity_poly.type
_entity_poly.pdbx_seq_one_letter_code
_entity_poly.pdbx_strand_id
1 'polypeptide(L)'
;MARPHTGAISTPPDSAMLLHQYEIAAEAIASPPRPTHGGRRFHTFLPMNQILQVGDSIVSANGLFFATLLGDGTLRVYRGMDGDDEQGLLWSSRKGGQHGRYFALVQSDGNFCVYQGSDLAHNCGWHWGTQVTAQGQEFYVAMQDDGNFSVRAGTGPDDSRGVIWASTVTDRVISIEEVLHIEYDFSAACVLRTSPASQYTETVTNHAGEASVHTLAGSIAVTETSSWTNLPGATLGPDVEYFYAVPAVSGDEFVLSDAAVFYVANCASTRLTDWAFDTPYTVAPHTSMRAAIALTYSTVSVPYVLLGQLRFESGARVVGAIRGNYLGTNAHSLTASFTPHDPTPNHSKRILRPLRPLTGMIVH
;
A
#
# COMPACT_ATOMS: atom_id res chain seq x y z
N MET A 1 58.63 -43.96 -5.06
CA MET A 1 59.11 -42.66 -5.60
C MET A 1 57.96 -41.67 -5.55
N ALA A 2 58.21 -40.50 -4.96
CA ALA A 2 57.57 -39.19 -5.15
C ALA A 2 56.03 -39.04 -5.16
N ARG A 3 55.55 -38.26 -4.17
CA ARG A 3 54.34 -37.40 -4.12
C ARG A 3 54.37 -36.30 -5.23
N PRO A 4 53.39 -35.37 -5.33
CA PRO A 4 51.91 -35.42 -5.29
C PRO A 4 51.29 -34.52 -6.42
N HIS A 5 50.02 -34.09 -6.26
CA HIS A 5 49.21 -33.09 -7.00
C HIS A 5 48.00 -33.74 -7.70
N THR A 6 46.74 -33.30 -7.56
CA THR A 6 46.14 -32.12 -6.91
C THR A 6 44.65 -32.43 -6.74
N GLY A 7 44.07 -32.11 -5.58
CA GLY A 7 42.63 -32.17 -5.36
C GLY A 7 41.91 -31.04 -6.10
N ALA A 8 40.79 -31.36 -6.74
CA ALA A 8 39.80 -30.38 -7.16
C ALA A 8 38.60 -30.51 -6.21
N ILE A 9 38.50 -29.55 -5.30
CA ILE A 9 37.33 -29.28 -4.47
C ILE A 9 36.28 -28.66 -5.40
N SER A 10 35.10 -29.26 -5.48
CA SER A 10 33.95 -28.67 -6.15
C SER A 10 33.43 -27.50 -5.32
N THR A 11 33.72 -26.28 -5.77
CA THR A 11 33.05 -25.06 -5.32
C THR A 11 31.68 -24.94 -6.02
N PRO A 12 30.61 -24.52 -5.31
CA PRO A 12 29.34 -24.23 -5.94
C PRO A 12 29.45 -22.97 -6.82
N PRO A 13 28.67 -22.83 -7.90
CA PRO A 13 28.79 -21.68 -8.79
C PRO A 13 28.33 -20.40 -8.10
N ASP A 14 29.14 -19.35 -8.30
CA ASP A 14 29.05 -18.01 -7.76
C ASP A 14 27.70 -17.32 -8.01
N SER A 15 27.06 -16.89 -6.92
CA SER A 15 25.95 -15.94 -6.87
C SER A 15 26.41 -14.50 -7.17
N ALA A 16 27.02 -14.28 -8.33
CA ALA A 16 27.55 -12.98 -8.72
C ALA A 16 27.15 -12.61 -10.15
N MET A 17 25.84 -12.44 -10.39
CA MET A 17 25.30 -11.80 -11.60
C MET A 17 23.92 -11.18 -11.35
N LEU A 18 23.82 -10.28 -10.36
CA LEU A 18 22.60 -9.49 -10.17
C LEU A 18 22.85 -8.16 -9.44
N LEU A 19 23.87 -7.40 -9.84
CA LEU A 19 24.16 -6.09 -9.23
C LEU A 19 24.50 -4.97 -10.23
N HIS A 20 23.94 -5.02 -11.44
CA HIS A 20 24.06 -3.89 -12.36
C HIS A 20 22.78 -3.67 -13.18
N GLN A 21 21.80 -3.06 -12.53
CA GLN A 21 20.74 -2.24 -13.12
C GLN A 21 19.79 -1.75 -12.01
N TYR A 22 20.28 -0.89 -11.12
CA TYR A 22 19.43 -0.12 -10.20
C TYR A 22 19.91 1.33 -10.20
N GLU A 23 19.67 2.00 -11.32
CA GLU A 23 19.68 3.45 -11.42
C GLU A 23 18.56 3.88 -12.38
N ILE A 24 17.33 3.57 -11.99
CA ILE A 24 16.13 4.22 -12.51
C ILE A 24 15.32 4.68 -11.31
N ALA A 25 15.43 6.00 -11.07
CA ALA A 25 14.57 6.94 -10.37
C ALA A 25 13.45 6.41 -9.45
N ALA A 26 13.38 7.01 -8.28
CA ALA A 26 12.37 6.94 -7.22
C ALA A 26 10.93 7.37 -7.63
N GLU A 27 10.49 7.10 -8.87
CA GLU A 27 9.10 7.26 -9.34
C GLU A 27 8.32 5.92 -9.42
N ALA A 28 8.94 4.81 -9.03
CA ALA A 28 8.47 3.47 -9.41
C ALA A 28 7.25 2.91 -8.65
N ILE A 29 6.77 3.54 -7.56
CA ILE A 29 5.60 3.00 -6.82
C ILE A 29 4.30 3.80 -7.10
N ALA A 30 4.33 4.73 -8.07
CA ALA A 30 3.28 5.73 -8.21
C ALA A 30 2.39 5.61 -9.45
N SER A 31 2.47 4.59 -10.30
CA SER A 31 1.58 4.52 -11.48
C SER A 31 1.10 3.11 -11.80
N PRO A 32 -0.22 2.90 -12.06
CA PRO A 32 -0.64 1.70 -12.79
C PRO A 32 0.17 1.56 -14.09
N PRO A 33 0.41 0.34 -14.58
CA PRO A 33 1.16 0.08 -15.81
C PRO A 33 0.70 0.98 -16.95
N ARG A 34 1.69 1.37 -17.75
CA ARG A 34 1.51 2.25 -18.91
C ARG A 34 0.52 1.62 -19.89
N PRO A 35 -0.45 2.39 -20.43
CA PRO A 35 -1.03 2.04 -21.70
C PRO A 35 0.11 1.79 -22.69
N THR A 36 0.01 0.71 -23.45
CA THR A 36 1.02 0.16 -24.37
C THR A 36 1.56 1.16 -25.42
N HIS A 37 0.98 2.36 -25.54
CA HIS A 37 1.14 3.28 -26.67
C HIS A 37 1.91 4.58 -26.40
N GLY A 38 2.54 4.78 -25.25
CA GLY A 38 3.60 5.80 -25.07
C GLY A 38 3.21 7.29 -25.22
N GLY A 39 1.91 7.62 -25.25
CA GLY A 39 1.42 9.00 -25.25
C GLY A 39 1.49 9.68 -23.88
N ARG A 40 1.13 10.97 -23.84
CA ARG A 40 1.09 11.76 -22.61
C ARG A 40 -0.05 11.29 -21.71
N ARG A 41 0.20 11.37 -20.40
CA ARG A 41 -0.79 11.03 -19.38
C ARG A 41 -1.26 12.29 -18.65
N PHE A 42 -2.55 12.54 -18.74
CA PHE A 42 -3.25 13.52 -17.93
C PHE A 42 -3.77 12.84 -16.66
N HIS A 43 -3.47 13.43 -15.51
CA HIS A 43 -3.94 12.93 -14.22
C HIS A 43 -5.30 13.53 -13.92
N THR A 44 -6.31 12.67 -13.78
CA THR A 44 -7.72 12.93 -13.44
C THR A 44 -8.51 13.79 -14.42
N PHE A 45 -7.89 14.75 -15.11
CA PHE A 45 -8.58 15.65 -16.03
C PHE A 45 -7.71 16.22 -17.15
N LEU A 46 -8.38 16.66 -18.23
CA LEU A 46 -7.82 17.48 -19.30
C LEU A 46 -8.39 18.91 -19.19
N PRO A 47 -7.54 19.94 -19.00
CA PRO A 47 -7.97 21.34 -18.95
C PRO A 47 -8.51 21.87 -20.28
N MET A 48 -9.27 22.97 -20.23
CA MET A 48 -9.75 23.68 -21.42
C MET A 48 -8.65 23.97 -22.42
N ASN A 49 -8.95 23.80 -23.71
CA ASN A 49 -8.05 24.07 -24.84
C ASN A 49 -6.74 23.27 -24.84
N GLN A 50 -6.51 22.37 -23.88
CA GLN A 50 -5.43 21.40 -23.97
C GLN A 50 -5.84 20.26 -24.90
N ILE A 51 -4.88 19.81 -25.69
CA ILE A 51 -5.10 18.78 -26.70
C ILE A 51 -4.74 17.41 -26.15
N LEU A 52 -5.68 16.47 -26.25
CA LEU A 52 -5.48 15.04 -26.15
C LEU A 52 -5.21 14.48 -27.56
N GLN A 53 -3.99 14.04 -27.84
CA GLN A 53 -3.64 13.42 -29.12
C GLN A 53 -3.93 11.92 -29.12
N VAL A 54 -3.88 11.30 -30.30
CA VAL A 54 -3.90 9.84 -30.42
C VAL A 54 -2.83 9.23 -29.51
N GLY A 55 -3.22 8.25 -28.70
CA GLY A 55 -2.33 7.56 -27.75
C GLY A 55 -2.14 8.29 -26.40
N ASP A 56 -2.54 9.57 -26.29
CA ASP A 56 -2.62 10.21 -24.98
C ASP A 56 -3.76 9.60 -24.15
N SER A 57 -3.68 9.73 -22.83
CA SER A 57 -4.70 9.22 -21.90
C SER A 57 -5.04 10.18 -20.79
N ILE A 58 -6.29 10.15 -20.33
CA ILE A 58 -6.75 10.81 -19.09
C ILE A 58 -7.07 9.69 -18.10
N VAL A 59 -6.33 9.61 -16.99
CA VAL A 59 -6.43 8.48 -16.04
C VAL A 59 -7.07 8.93 -14.74
N SER A 60 -8.01 8.15 -14.21
CA SER A 60 -8.68 8.43 -12.92
C SER A 60 -7.69 8.46 -11.75
N ALA A 61 -8.11 9.05 -10.62
CA ALA A 61 -7.25 9.20 -9.45
C ALA A 61 -6.89 7.84 -8.84
N ASN A 62 -7.87 6.93 -8.80
CA ASN A 62 -7.65 5.56 -8.38
C ASN A 62 -6.89 4.69 -9.40
N GLY A 63 -6.66 5.18 -10.62
CA GLY A 63 -5.92 4.46 -11.65
C GLY A 63 -6.66 3.28 -12.29
N LEU A 64 -7.94 3.07 -11.96
CA LEU A 64 -8.75 1.96 -12.47
C LEU A 64 -9.47 2.27 -13.79
N PHE A 65 -9.48 3.53 -14.22
CA PHE A 65 -10.12 3.94 -15.46
C PHE A 65 -9.27 4.91 -16.23
N PHE A 66 -9.35 4.83 -17.55
CA PHE A 66 -8.73 5.84 -18.40
C PHE A 66 -9.50 6.05 -19.70
N ALA A 67 -9.49 7.28 -20.18
CA ALA A 67 -9.97 7.65 -21.50
C ALA A 67 -8.79 7.81 -22.47
N THR A 68 -8.89 7.31 -23.70
CA THR A 68 -7.87 7.47 -24.74
C THR A 68 -8.50 7.72 -26.11
N LEU A 69 -7.77 8.45 -26.96
CA LEU A 69 -8.12 8.69 -28.35
C LEU A 69 -7.34 7.73 -29.24
N LEU A 70 -8.05 6.95 -30.05
CA LEU A 70 -7.46 5.96 -30.94
C LEU A 70 -7.13 6.56 -32.32
N GLY A 71 -6.29 5.85 -33.07
CA GLY A 71 -5.82 6.28 -34.41
C GLY A 71 -6.91 6.37 -35.47
N ASP A 72 -8.09 5.80 -35.24
CA ASP A 72 -9.27 5.95 -36.10
C ASP A 72 -10.19 7.11 -35.65
N GLY A 73 -9.80 7.89 -34.65
CA GLY A 73 -10.58 9.00 -34.11
C GLY A 73 -11.66 8.58 -33.10
N THR A 74 -11.73 7.30 -32.73
CA THR A 74 -12.65 6.83 -31.68
C THR A 74 -12.10 7.22 -30.31
N LEU A 75 -12.93 7.86 -29.48
CA LEU A 75 -12.66 8.06 -28.05
C LEU A 75 -13.21 6.84 -27.30
N ARG A 76 -12.39 6.24 -26.44
CA ARG A 76 -12.78 5.10 -25.60
C ARG A 76 -12.42 5.35 -24.16
N VAL A 77 -13.21 4.76 -23.25
CA VAL A 77 -12.96 4.67 -21.81
C VAL A 77 -12.83 3.21 -21.46
N TYR A 78 -11.77 2.87 -20.73
CA TYR A 78 -11.45 1.51 -20.30
C TYR A 78 -11.41 1.41 -18.78
N ARG A 79 -11.65 0.19 -18.30
CA ARG A 79 -11.30 -0.30 -16.96
C ARG A 79 -9.88 -0.83 -16.96
N GLY A 80 -9.29 -0.91 -15.78
CA GLY A 80 -7.98 -1.49 -15.60
C GLY A 80 -6.91 -0.63 -16.26
N MET A 81 -5.89 -1.28 -16.82
CA MET A 81 -4.62 -0.64 -17.16
C MET A 81 -4.19 -0.92 -18.61
N ASP A 82 -4.95 -1.75 -19.32
CA ASP A 82 -4.68 -2.14 -20.70
C ASP A 82 -5.78 -1.63 -21.63
N GLY A 83 -5.39 -0.87 -22.67
CA GLY A 83 -6.30 -0.33 -23.68
C GLY A 83 -6.57 -1.30 -24.83
N ASP A 84 -5.82 -2.39 -24.89
CA ASP A 84 -5.97 -3.44 -25.90
C ASP A 84 -6.90 -4.56 -25.40
N ASP A 85 -7.25 -4.59 -24.11
CA ASP A 85 -8.23 -5.52 -23.53
C ASP A 85 -9.66 -5.03 -23.78
N GLU A 86 -10.33 -5.66 -24.74
CA GLU A 86 -11.73 -5.38 -25.05
C GLU A 86 -12.69 -5.72 -23.89
N GLN A 87 -12.32 -6.60 -22.94
CA GLN A 87 -13.11 -6.80 -21.71
C GLN A 87 -13.05 -5.57 -20.79
N GLY A 88 -12.01 -4.76 -20.93
CA GLY A 88 -11.86 -3.48 -20.25
C GLY A 88 -12.74 -2.38 -20.81
N LEU A 89 -13.26 -2.50 -22.04
CA LEU A 89 -14.04 -1.42 -22.66
C LEU A 89 -15.29 -1.08 -21.84
N LEU A 90 -15.33 0.16 -21.32
CA LEU A 90 -16.45 0.68 -20.53
C LEU A 90 -17.38 1.51 -21.39
N TRP A 91 -16.83 2.44 -22.18
CA TRP A 91 -17.60 3.35 -23.01
C TRP A 91 -16.84 3.72 -24.29
N SER A 92 -17.56 4.07 -25.35
CA SER A 92 -16.98 4.53 -26.62
C SER A 92 -17.87 5.57 -27.30
N SER A 93 -17.25 6.52 -27.99
CA SER A 93 -17.95 7.44 -28.91
C SER A 93 -18.57 6.72 -30.10
N ARG A 94 -18.14 5.47 -30.38
CA ARG A 94 -18.58 4.61 -31.50
C ARG A 94 -18.47 5.29 -32.87
N LYS A 95 -17.60 6.28 -33.00
CA LYS A 95 -17.37 7.05 -34.23
C LYS A 95 -15.96 6.83 -34.74
N GLY A 96 -15.79 5.75 -35.50
CA GLY A 96 -14.55 5.48 -36.23
C GLY A 96 -14.48 6.21 -37.57
N GLY A 97 -13.28 6.60 -37.96
CA GLY A 97 -12.91 7.20 -39.23
C GLY A 97 -11.79 6.43 -39.92
N GLN A 98 -11.12 7.08 -40.88
CA GLN A 98 -9.91 6.51 -41.47
C GLN A 98 -8.77 6.60 -40.47
N HIS A 99 -7.91 5.59 -40.42
CA HIS A 99 -6.73 5.64 -39.57
C HIS A 99 -5.85 6.85 -39.94
N GLY A 100 -5.47 7.64 -38.96
CA GLY A 100 -4.74 8.88 -39.17
C GLY A 100 -4.52 9.67 -37.90
N ARG A 101 -4.29 10.98 -38.07
CA ARG A 101 -4.08 11.90 -36.96
C ARG A 101 -5.43 12.46 -36.52
N TYR A 102 -5.68 12.36 -35.23
CA TYR A 102 -6.82 12.95 -34.57
C TYR A 102 -6.36 13.65 -33.31
N PHE A 103 -7.15 14.61 -32.87
CA PHE A 103 -6.95 15.26 -31.59
C PHE A 103 -8.29 15.65 -30.97
N ALA A 104 -8.35 15.69 -29.65
CA ALA A 104 -9.53 16.06 -28.89
C ALA A 104 -9.23 17.18 -27.91
N LEU A 105 -10.22 18.02 -27.62
CA LEU A 105 -10.15 19.06 -26.60
C LEU A 105 -11.55 19.52 -26.17
N VAL A 106 -11.64 20.10 -24.98
CA VAL A 106 -12.84 20.83 -24.55
C VAL A 106 -12.70 22.30 -24.92
N GLN A 107 -13.69 22.81 -25.64
CA GLN A 107 -13.74 24.14 -26.21
C GLN A 107 -14.29 25.17 -25.21
N SER A 108 -14.16 26.45 -25.53
CA SER A 108 -14.65 27.57 -24.71
C SER A 108 -16.17 27.66 -24.58
N ASP A 109 -16.92 26.85 -25.33
CA ASP A 109 -18.37 26.71 -25.24
C ASP A 109 -18.78 25.45 -24.46
N GLY A 110 -17.82 24.73 -23.85
CA GLY A 110 -18.08 23.52 -23.07
C GLY A 110 -18.32 22.26 -23.91
N ASN A 111 -18.21 22.33 -25.24
CA ASN A 111 -18.27 21.15 -26.09
C ASN A 111 -16.93 20.42 -26.07
N PHE A 112 -16.95 19.10 -25.88
CA PHE A 112 -15.75 18.27 -26.06
C PHE A 112 -15.77 17.66 -27.45
N CYS A 113 -14.79 17.99 -28.27
CA CYS A 113 -14.75 17.66 -29.68
C CYS A 113 -13.49 16.86 -30.03
N VAL A 114 -13.64 15.96 -30.99
CA VAL A 114 -12.58 15.26 -31.71
C VAL A 114 -12.55 15.81 -33.13
N TYR A 115 -11.35 16.15 -33.59
CA TYR A 115 -11.07 16.65 -34.93
C TYR A 115 -10.06 15.75 -35.64
N GLN A 116 -10.16 15.69 -36.96
CA GLN A 116 -9.09 15.14 -37.79
C GLN A 116 -7.97 16.20 -37.91
N GLY A 117 -6.71 15.78 -37.78
CA GLY A 117 -5.55 16.68 -37.80
C GLY A 117 -4.55 16.37 -36.69
N SER A 118 -3.40 17.05 -36.69
CA SER A 118 -2.40 16.92 -35.61
C SER A 118 -2.64 17.88 -34.45
N ASP A 119 -3.28 19.01 -34.71
CA ASP A 119 -3.47 20.12 -33.78
C ASP A 119 -4.46 21.14 -34.37
N LEU A 120 -4.69 22.25 -33.65
CA LEU A 120 -5.56 23.34 -34.06
C LEU A 120 -5.15 24.03 -35.38
N ALA A 121 -3.85 24.14 -35.67
CA ALA A 121 -3.35 24.78 -36.90
C ALA A 121 -3.49 23.85 -38.12
N HIS A 122 -3.52 22.54 -37.89
CA HIS A 122 -3.68 21.50 -38.92
C HIS A 122 -5.03 20.78 -38.81
N ASN A 123 -6.08 21.49 -38.39
CA ASN A 123 -7.42 20.93 -38.27
C ASN A 123 -8.03 20.69 -39.67
N CYS A 124 -8.33 19.42 -39.98
CA CYS A 124 -8.91 18.97 -41.23
C CYS A 124 -10.43 18.77 -41.16
N GLY A 125 -11.07 19.06 -40.04
CA GLY A 125 -12.52 19.01 -39.88
C GLY A 125 -12.98 18.28 -38.63
N TRP A 126 -14.21 18.60 -38.24
CA TRP A 126 -14.90 17.98 -37.11
C TRP A 126 -15.17 16.49 -37.39
N HIS A 127 -14.91 15.64 -36.39
CA HIS A 127 -15.12 14.19 -36.48
C HIS A 127 -16.21 13.70 -35.53
N TRP A 128 -16.15 14.13 -34.26
CA TRP A 128 -17.12 13.78 -33.23
C TRP A 128 -17.14 14.86 -32.13
N GLY A 129 -18.21 14.93 -31.32
CA GLY A 129 -18.22 15.72 -30.10
C GLY A 129 -19.40 15.37 -29.20
N THR A 130 -19.41 15.89 -27.98
CA THR A 130 -20.51 15.67 -27.01
C THR A 130 -21.80 16.35 -27.45
N GLN A 131 -21.72 17.35 -28.34
CA GLN A 131 -22.85 18.13 -28.86
C GLN A 131 -23.66 18.82 -27.75
N VAL A 132 -23.00 19.15 -26.65
CA VAL A 132 -23.57 19.92 -25.54
C VAL A 132 -22.69 21.13 -25.31
N THR A 133 -23.31 22.30 -25.26
CA THR A 133 -22.64 23.58 -25.02
C THR A 133 -23.19 24.23 -23.77
N ALA A 134 -22.37 25.02 -23.09
CA ALA A 134 -22.73 25.86 -21.96
C ALA A 134 -22.14 27.27 -22.11
N GLN A 135 -22.81 28.26 -21.55
CA GLN A 135 -22.37 29.65 -21.68
C GLN A 135 -21.24 30.01 -20.72
N GLY A 136 -20.20 30.68 -21.22
CA GLY A 136 -19.39 31.64 -20.46
C GLY A 136 -18.70 31.13 -19.20
N GLN A 137 -18.04 29.97 -19.25
CA GLN A 137 -17.25 29.41 -18.15
C GLN A 137 -15.92 28.85 -18.65
N GLU A 138 -15.01 28.55 -17.72
CA GLU A 138 -13.92 27.62 -17.97
C GLU A 138 -14.47 26.19 -17.88
N PHE A 139 -13.89 25.27 -18.66
CA PHE A 139 -14.33 23.89 -18.72
C PHE A 139 -13.17 22.92 -18.64
N TYR A 140 -13.45 21.69 -18.22
CA TYR A 140 -12.49 20.61 -18.25
C TYR A 140 -13.19 19.27 -18.48
N VAL A 141 -12.42 18.28 -18.90
CA VAL A 141 -12.87 16.89 -19.01
C VAL A 141 -12.31 16.12 -17.83
N ALA A 142 -13.13 15.34 -17.14
CA ALA A 142 -12.72 14.53 -15.99
C ALA A 142 -12.89 13.04 -16.28
N MET A 143 -11.89 12.26 -15.89
CA MET A 143 -11.98 10.82 -15.72
C MET A 143 -12.20 10.51 -14.24
N GLN A 144 -13.43 10.12 -13.88
CA GLN A 144 -13.81 9.88 -12.48
C GLN A 144 -13.48 8.44 -12.04
N ASP A 145 -13.37 8.25 -10.72
CA ASP A 145 -12.98 6.99 -10.07
C ASP A 145 -14.03 5.88 -10.16
N ASP A 146 -15.21 6.16 -10.68
CA ASP A 146 -16.26 5.19 -10.97
C ASP A 146 -16.37 4.87 -12.48
N GLY A 147 -15.44 5.39 -13.30
CA GLY A 147 -15.46 5.21 -14.74
C GLY A 147 -16.31 6.24 -15.50
N ASN A 148 -16.94 7.20 -14.82
CA ASN A 148 -17.70 8.23 -15.51
C ASN A 148 -16.78 9.27 -16.18
N PHE A 149 -16.77 9.27 -17.51
CA PHE A 149 -16.13 10.33 -18.29
C PHE A 149 -17.08 11.52 -18.44
N SER A 150 -16.65 12.72 -18.04
CA SER A 150 -17.53 13.91 -18.01
C SER A 150 -16.86 15.20 -18.47
N VAL A 151 -17.67 16.12 -19.00
CA VAL A 151 -17.30 17.52 -19.20
C VAL A 151 -17.94 18.34 -18.08
N ARG A 152 -17.13 19.20 -17.44
CA ARG A 152 -17.52 19.97 -16.27
C ARG A 152 -17.14 21.43 -16.43
N ALA A 153 -17.93 22.32 -15.81
CA ALA A 153 -17.54 23.71 -15.63
C ALA A 153 -16.53 23.82 -14.48
N GLY A 154 -15.56 24.73 -14.62
CA GLY A 154 -14.45 24.94 -13.69
C GLY A 154 -13.08 24.86 -14.37
N THR A 155 -12.03 25.10 -13.58
CA THR A 155 -10.64 24.96 -14.03
C THR A 155 -10.07 23.54 -13.82
N GLY A 156 -10.72 22.72 -13.00
CA GLY A 156 -10.34 21.35 -12.68
C GLY A 156 -11.18 20.77 -11.54
N PRO A 157 -10.84 19.57 -11.04
CA PRO A 157 -11.59 18.89 -9.98
C PRO A 157 -11.81 19.71 -8.71
N ASP A 158 -10.80 20.47 -8.27
CA ASP A 158 -10.85 21.30 -7.04
C ASP A 158 -11.73 22.55 -7.18
N ASP A 159 -12.08 22.94 -8.41
CA ASP A 159 -12.95 24.07 -8.74
C ASP A 159 -14.11 23.60 -9.63
N SER A 160 -14.67 22.43 -9.33
CA SER A 160 -15.80 21.89 -10.08
C SER A 160 -17.08 22.70 -9.83
N ARG A 161 -17.63 23.33 -10.88
CA ARG A 161 -18.84 24.18 -10.82
C ARG A 161 -20.09 23.54 -11.42
N GLY A 162 -20.03 22.27 -11.80
CA GLY A 162 -21.18 21.51 -12.29
C GLY A 162 -20.85 20.64 -13.50
N VAL A 163 -21.66 19.60 -13.72
CA VAL A 163 -21.54 18.71 -14.88
C VAL A 163 -22.30 19.33 -16.06
N ILE A 164 -21.62 19.43 -17.21
CA ILE A 164 -22.21 19.87 -18.48
C ILE A 164 -22.68 18.67 -19.28
N TRP A 165 -21.84 17.64 -19.37
CA TRP A 165 -22.14 16.38 -20.04
C TRP A 165 -21.43 15.23 -19.32
N ALA A 166 -22.01 14.03 -19.38
CA ALA A 166 -21.38 12.82 -18.87
C ALA A 166 -21.72 11.63 -19.77
N SER A 167 -20.80 10.67 -19.83
CA SER A 167 -21.04 9.37 -20.44
C SER A 167 -22.20 8.63 -19.77
N THR A 168 -22.45 8.93 -18.48
CA THR A 168 -23.42 8.27 -17.59
C THR A 168 -23.20 6.76 -17.45
N VAL A 169 -22.02 6.29 -17.86
CA VAL A 169 -21.59 4.90 -17.69
C VAL A 169 -20.59 4.87 -16.54
N THR A 170 -20.95 4.12 -15.50
CA THR A 170 -20.12 3.89 -14.32
C THR A 170 -20.02 2.40 -14.08
N ASP A 171 -18.93 1.98 -13.46
CA ASP A 171 -18.76 0.60 -13.08
C ASP A 171 -17.74 0.50 -11.95
N ARG A 172 -18.15 0.29 -10.71
CA ARG A 172 -17.21 0.27 -9.58
C ARG A 172 -16.53 -1.08 -9.48
N VAL A 173 -15.29 -1.12 -9.00
CA VAL A 173 -14.68 -2.38 -8.57
C VAL A 173 -15.38 -2.87 -7.30
N ILE A 174 -15.66 -4.17 -7.23
CA ILE A 174 -16.36 -4.78 -6.10
C ILE A 174 -15.56 -5.92 -5.47
N SER A 175 -14.74 -6.65 -6.23
CA SER A 175 -13.90 -7.70 -5.68
C SER A 175 -12.57 -7.89 -6.40
N ILE A 176 -11.61 -8.43 -5.66
CA ILE A 176 -10.33 -8.93 -6.13
C ILE A 176 -10.50 -10.44 -6.30
N GLU A 177 -10.53 -10.91 -7.56
CA GLU A 177 -10.73 -12.31 -7.93
C GLU A 177 -9.42 -13.10 -7.95
N GLU A 178 -8.28 -12.41 -8.05
CA GLU A 178 -6.94 -12.99 -7.95
C GLU A 178 -5.97 -11.90 -7.49
N VAL A 179 -5.08 -12.24 -6.55
CA VAL A 179 -3.96 -11.37 -6.15
C VAL A 179 -2.71 -11.85 -6.86
N LEU A 180 -2.17 -11.02 -7.75
CA LEU A 180 -0.94 -11.33 -8.49
C LEU A 180 0.29 -10.93 -7.68
N HIS A 181 0.26 -9.74 -7.06
CA HIS A 181 1.36 -9.22 -6.26
C HIS A 181 0.91 -8.10 -5.31
N ILE A 182 1.62 -7.95 -4.18
CA ILE A 182 1.54 -6.76 -3.32
C ILE A 182 2.96 -6.20 -3.17
N GLU A 183 3.11 -4.93 -3.52
CA GLU A 183 4.35 -4.18 -3.37
C GLU A 183 4.20 -3.14 -2.25
N TYR A 184 5.04 -3.23 -1.23
CA TYR A 184 5.08 -2.28 -0.10
C TYR A 184 6.06 -1.15 -0.36
N ASP A 185 5.63 0.09 -0.12
CA ASP A 185 6.46 1.28 -0.24
C ASP A 185 7.13 1.62 1.09
N PHE A 186 8.32 1.05 1.31
CA PHE A 186 9.12 1.35 2.48
C PHE A 186 9.72 2.77 2.48
N SER A 187 9.77 3.44 1.33
CA SER A 187 10.23 4.84 1.26
C SER A 187 9.21 5.82 1.86
N ALA A 188 7.93 5.44 1.85
CA ALA A 188 6.82 6.17 2.46
C ALA A 188 6.33 5.53 3.78
N ALA A 189 7.07 4.57 4.33
CA ALA A 189 6.70 3.91 5.58
C ALA A 189 6.90 4.82 6.80
N CYS A 190 6.06 4.62 7.81
CA CYS A 190 6.10 5.38 9.06
C CYS A 190 5.94 4.47 10.28
N VAL A 191 6.81 4.64 11.28
CA VAL A 191 6.59 4.06 12.61
C VAL A 191 5.70 5.01 13.41
N LEU A 192 4.48 4.58 13.69
CA LEU A 192 3.48 5.38 14.40
C LEU A 192 3.72 5.40 15.92
N ARG A 193 4.20 4.28 16.46
CA ARG A 193 4.45 4.10 17.88
C ARG A 193 5.52 3.05 18.09
N THR A 194 6.41 3.29 19.05
CA THR A 194 7.33 2.28 19.59
C THR A 194 7.23 2.33 21.11
N SER A 195 7.02 1.18 21.75
CA SER A 195 7.05 1.11 23.21
C SER A 195 7.58 -0.22 23.71
N PRO A 196 8.56 -0.21 24.65
CA PRO A 196 8.93 -1.40 25.39
C PRO A 196 7.82 -1.74 26.38
N ALA A 197 7.52 -3.03 26.53
CA ALA A 197 6.62 -3.55 27.55
C ALA A 197 7.32 -4.66 28.33
N SER A 198 7.37 -4.51 29.66
CA SER A 198 7.83 -5.56 30.56
C SER A 198 6.87 -6.73 30.47
N GLN A 199 7.40 -7.88 30.05
CA GLN A 199 6.63 -9.12 29.89
C GLN A 199 6.76 -10.03 31.11
N TYR A 200 7.95 -10.05 31.70
CA TYR A 200 8.25 -10.92 32.85
C TYR A 200 9.18 -10.21 33.83
N THR A 201 9.07 -10.54 35.11
CA THR A 201 9.95 -10.06 36.17
C THR A 201 10.05 -11.11 37.26
N GLU A 202 11.26 -11.34 37.74
CA GLU A 202 11.52 -12.05 39.00
C GLU A 202 12.51 -11.26 39.87
N THR A 203 12.50 -11.54 41.16
CA THR A 203 13.51 -11.03 42.09
C THR A 203 14.15 -12.21 42.79
N VAL A 204 15.47 -12.29 42.71
CA VAL A 204 16.27 -13.33 43.36
C VAL A 204 17.13 -12.70 44.43
N THR A 205 17.14 -13.32 45.61
CA THR A 205 17.93 -12.91 46.76
C THR A 205 18.97 -13.98 47.06
N ASN A 206 20.24 -13.59 47.09
CA ASN A 206 21.32 -14.47 47.50
C ASN A 206 21.60 -14.25 49.00
N HIS A 207 21.33 -15.28 49.80
CA HIS A 207 21.59 -15.26 51.25
C HIS A 207 22.96 -15.81 51.64
N ALA A 208 23.70 -16.41 50.71
CA ALA A 208 25.01 -17.02 50.96
C ALA A 208 26.14 -15.96 50.98
N GLY A 209 27.29 -16.38 51.51
CA GLY A 209 28.53 -15.59 51.53
C GLY A 209 29.31 -15.59 50.21
N GLU A 210 28.85 -16.34 49.22
CA GLU A 210 29.43 -16.46 47.88
C GLU A 210 28.39 -16.09 46.81
N ALA A 211 28.83 -15.70 45.61
CA ALA A 211 27.92 -15.34 44.52
C ALA A 211 27.15 -16.56 44.01
N SER A 212 25.88 -16.36 43.62
CA SER A 212 25.02 -17.41 43.06
C SER A 212 24.72 -17.13 41.59
N VAL A 213 24.77 -18.17 40.75
CA VAL A 213 24.41 -18.10 39.34
C VAL A 213 22.97 -18.58 39.17
N HIS A 214 22.19 -17.80 38.44
CA HIS A 214 20.80 -18.07 38.11
C HIS A 214 20.60 -17.96 36.60
N THR A 215 19.54 -18.57 36.10
CA THR A 215 19.16 -18.47 34.69
C THR A 215 17.73 -17.97 34.60
N LEU A 216 17.56 -16.83 33.92
CA LEU A 216 16.25 -16.33 33.55
C LEU A 216 15.87 -17.01 32.24
N ALA A 217 14.97 -18.00 32.30
CA ALA A 217 14.52 -18.75 31.14
C ALA A 217 13.00 -18.88 31.07
N GLY A 218 12.45 -18.90 29.86
CA GLY A 218 11.02 -19.02 29.62
C GLY A 218 10.63 -18.69 28.19
N SER A 219 9.31 -18.63 27.96
CA SER A 219 8.72 -18.22 26.68
C SER A 219 7.51 -17.32 26.90
N ILE A 220 7.33 -16.33 26.02
CA ILE A 220 6.17 -15.42 26.02
C ILE A 220 5.53 -15.47 24.63
N ALA A 221 4.23 -15.77 24.59
CA ALA A 221 3.43 -15.63 23.38
C ALA A 221 2.92 -14.19 23.26
N VAL A 222 3.10 -13.57 22.10
CA VAL A 222 2.66 -12.18 21.85
C VAL A 222 1.75 -12.11 20.64
N THR A 223 0.74 -11.25 20.72
CA THR A 223 -0.19 -11.01 19.62
C THR A 223 0.34 -9.90 18.73
N GLU A 224 0.57 -10.23 17.47
CA GLU A 224 0.86 -9.30 16.39
C GLU A 224 -0.41 -9.02 15.60
N THR A 225 -0.50 -7.83 15.00
CA THR A 225 -1.65 -7.40 14.21
C THR A 225 -1.20 -7.04 12.80
N SER A 226 -2.01 -7.38 11.81
CA SER A 226 -1.84 -6.98 10.41
C SER A 226 -3.17 -6.52 9.87
N SER A 227 -3.22 -5.37 9.20
CA SER A 227 -4.45 -4.81 8.64
C SER A 227 -4.15 -4.16 7.30
N TRP A 228 -5.05 -4.36 6.34
CA TRP A 228 -4.94 -3.79 5.00
C TRP A 228 -6.20 -3.00 4.68
N THR A 229 -6.02 -1.75 4.26
CA THR A 229 -7.12 -0.93 3.73
C THR A 229 -6.92 -0.72 2.24
N ASN A 230 -7.92 -1.03 1.43
CA ASN A 230 -7.94 -0.81 -0.02
C ASN A 230 -8.57 0.54 -0.36
N LEU A 231 -8.07 1.18 -1.42
CA LEU A 231 -8.63 2.37 -2.02
C LEU A 231 -8.67 2.21 -3.56
N PRO A 232 -9.87 2.09 -4.17
CA PRO A 232 -11.18 1.96 -3.52
C PRO A 232 -11.31 0.64 -2.75
N GLY A 233 -12.25 0.59 -1.79
CA GLY A 233 -12.53 -0.63 -1.06
C GLY A 233 -13.04 -1.74 -1.98
N ALA A 234 -12.32 -2.86 -2.05
CA ALA A 234 -12.73 -4.09 -2.72
C ALA A 234 -12.51 -5.28 -1.80
N THR A 235 -13.43 -6.25 -1.78
CA THR A 235 -13.28 -7.48 -0.99
C THR A 235 -12.52 -8.54 -1.78
N LEU A 236 -11.99 -9.57 -1.11
CA LEU A 236 -11.57 -10.78 -1.82
C LEU A 236 -12.79 -11.52 -2.38
N GLY A 237 -12.62 -12.20 -3.51
CA GLY A 237 -13.55 -13.23 -3.96
C GLY A 237 -13.63 -14.39 -2.96
N PRO A 238 -14.72 -15.18 -2.97
CA PRO A 238 -14.99 -16.20 -1.95
C PRO A 238 -13.93 -17.30 -1.87
N ASP A 239 -13.25 -17.59 -2.98
CA ASP A 239 -12.26 -18.66 -3.09
C ASP A 239 -10.82 -18.13 -3.18
N VAL A 240 -10.62 -16.83 -2.91
CA VAL A 240 -9.31 -16.19 -3.04
C VAL A 240 -8.56 -16.29 -1.72
N GLU A 241 -7.46 -17.02 -1.75
CA GLU A 241 -6.49 -17.06 -0.66
C GLU A 241 -5.15 -16.47 -1.11
N TYR A 242 -4.60 -15.54 -0.32
CA TYR A 242 -3.29 -14.95 -0.60
C TYR A 242 -2.50 -14.80 0.70
N PHE A 243 -1.32 -15.41 0.76
CA PHE A 243 -0.41 -15.32 1.88
C PHE A 243 0.87 -14.63 1.43
N TYR A 244 1.29 -13.60 2.17
CA TYR A 244 2.53 -12.90 1.86
C TYR A 244 3.19 -12.35 3.12
N ALA A 245 4.49 -12.09 3.03
CA ALA A 245 5.22 -11.43 4.11
C ALA A 245 4.68 -10.00 4.31
N VAL A 246 4.65 -9.54 5.55
CA VAL A 246 4.09 -8.23 5.91
C VAL A 246 5.16 -7.29 6.46
N PRO A 247 4.98 -5.97 6.32
CA PRO A 247 5.88 -5.00 6.92
C PRO A 247 5.97 -5.15 8.44
N ALA A 248 7.18 -5.05 8.94
CA ALA A 248 7.54 -5.11 10.35
C ALA A 248 8.75 -4.20 10.62
N VAL A 249 9.05 -3.95 11.90
CA VAL A 249 10.31 -3.36 12.36
C VAL A 249 11.20 -4.45 12.93
N SER A 250 12.50 -4.39 12.65
CA SER A 250 13.53 -5.14 13.37
C SER A 250 14.66 -4.19 13.72
N GLY A 251 14.94 -4.02 15.02
CA GLY A 251 15.82 -2.94 15.48
C GLY A 251 15.30 -1.57 15.04
N ASP A 252 16.06 -0.90 14.17
CA ASP A 252 15.77 0.43 13.61
C ASP A 252 15.38 0.37 12.11
N GLU A 253 15.24 -0.82 11.52
CA GLU A 253 14.98 -1.00 10.10
C GLU A 253 13.58 -1.57 9.83
N PHE A 254 12.99 -1.16 8.70
CA PHE A 254 11.82 -1.82 8.15
C PHE A 254 12.23 -3.11 7.44
N VAL A 255 11.51 -4.19 7.72
CA VAL A 255 11.72 -5.50 7.13
C VAL A 255 10.39 -6.13 6.74
N LEU A 256 10.46 -7.18 5.93
CA LEU A 256 9.34 -8.10 5.75
C LEU A 256 9.39 -9.19 6.82
N SER A 257 8.23 -9.64 7.29
CA SER A 257 8.12 -10.71 8.26
C SER A 257 8.58 -12.06 7.70
N ASP A 258 9.25 -12.89 8.52
CA ASP A 258 9.72 -14.21 8.09
C ASP A 258 8.60 -15.17 7.67
N ALA A 259 7.46 -15.11 8.38
CA ALA A 259 6.30 -15.94 8.11
C ALA A 259 5.20 -15.13 7.41
N ALA A 260 4.69 -15.69 6.31
CA ALA A 260 3.59 -15.09 5.56
C ALA A 260 2.32 -14.99 6.41
N VAL A 261 1.54 -13.93 6.17
CA VAL A 261 0.25 -13.66 6.80
C VAL A 261 -0.82 -13.70 5.72
N PHE A 262 -1.98 -14.26 6.06
CA PHE A 262 -3.14 -14.23 5.18
C PHE A 262 -3.60 -12.78 4.98
N TYR A 263 -3.64 -12.34 3.72
CA TYR A 263 -4.17 -11.04 3.38
C TYR A 263 -5.69 -11.05 3.56
N VAL A 264 -6.19 -10.16 4.41
CA VAL A 264 -7.63 -9.97 4.60
C VAL A 264 -8.00 -8.55 4.17
N ALA A 265 -8.66 -8.45 3.01
CA ALA A 265 -9.03 -7.15 2.43
C ALA A 265 -9.93 -6.34 3.38
N ASN A 266 -9.53 -5.09 3.66
CA ASN A 266 -10.26 -4.14 4.51
C ASN A 266 -10.55 -4.66 5.92
N CYS A 267 -9.69 -5.52 6.44
CA CYS A 267 -9.84 -6.13 7.75
C CYS A 267 -8.49 -6.29 8.44
N ALA A 268 -8.56 -6.51 9.75
CA ALA A 268 -7.40 -6.82 10.58
C ALA A 268 -7.39 -8.32 10.93
N SER A 269 -6.21 -8.92 10.90
CA SER A 269 -5.91 -10.25 11.39
C SER A 269 -4.92 -10.19 12.54
N THR A 270 -4.95 -11.20 13.39
CA THR A 270 -3.97 -11.38 14.47
C THR A 270 -3.21 -12.68 14.33
N ARG A 271 -1.96 -12.67 14.79
CA ARG A 271 -1.11 -13.87 14.88
C ARG A 271 -0.44 -13.91 16.24
N LEU A 272 -0.30 -15.10 16.81
CA LEU A 272 0.53 -15.32 18.00
C LEU A 272 1.94 -15.71 17.56
N THR A 273 2.94 -15.07 18.17
CA THR A 273 4.36 -15.36 17.96
C THR A 273 5.00 -15.66 19.31
N ASP A 274 5.74 -16.76 19.41
CA ASP A 274 6.43 -17.17 20.64
C ASP A 274 7.85 -16.61 20.69
N TRP A 275 8.20 -15.99 21.82
CA TRP A 275 9.53 -15.47 22.10
C TRP A 275 10.15 -16.24 23.28
N ALA A 276 11.17 -17.03 23.01
CA ALA A 276 11.92 -17.74 24.04
C ALA A 276 13.12 -16.91 24.52
N PHE A 277 13.45 -17.05 25.81
CA PHE A 277 14.65 -16.49 26.41
C PHE A 277 15.32 -17.51 27.33
N ASP A 278 16.64 -17.44 27.39
CA ASP A 278 17.50 -18.18 28.30
C ASP A 278 18.75 -17.31 28.51
N THR A 279 18.84 -16.64 29.65
CA THR A 279 19.95 -15.72 29.94
C THR A 279 20.46 -15.91 31.36
N PRO A 280 21.73 -16.33 31.53
CA PRO A 280 22.33 -16.47 32.85
C PRO A 280 22.64 -15.10 33.48
N TYR A 281 22.51 -15.01 34.80
CA TYR A 281 22.90 -13.84 35.59
C TYR A 281 23.44 -14.23 36.96
N THR A 282 24.27 -13.37 37.54
CA THR A 282 24.91 -13.63 38.85
C THR A 282 24.38 -12.66 39.90
N VAL A 283 24.06 -13.17 41.08
CA VAL A 283 23.63 -12.38 42.23
C VAL A 283 24.74 -12.40 43.29
N ALA A 284 25.25 -11.21 43.62
CA ALA A 284 26.34 -11.07 44.58
C ALA A 284 25.92 -11.54 46.00
N PRO A 285 26.88 -11.95 46.85
CA PRO A 285 26.59 -12.37 48.23
C PRO A 285 25.75 -11.34 48.98
N HIS A 286 24.73 -11.81 49.71
CA HIS A 286 23.88 -10.96 50.55
C HIS A 286 23.18 -9.79 49.81
N THR A 287 22.94 -9.92 48.50
CA THR A 287 22.21 -8.93 47.69
C THR A 287 20.96 -9.52 47.06
N SER A 288 20.06 -8.65 46.58
CA SER A 288 19.00 -9.05 45.66
C SER A 288 19.17 -8.43 44.29
N MET A 289 18.70 -9.15 43.28
CA MET A 289 18.66 -8.71 41.90
C MET A 289 17.23 -8.85 41.39
N ARG A 290 16.71 -7.79 40.77
CA ARG A 290 15.49 -7.88 39.97
C ARG A 290 15.89 -8.14 38.52
N ALA A 291 15.44 -9.26 37.98
CA ALA A 291 15.64 -9.64 36.60
C ALA A 291 14.31 -9.45 35.86
N ALA A 292 14.31 -8.77 34.71
CA ALA A 292 13.11 -8.53 33.94
C ALA A 292 13.35 -8.74 32.45
N ILE A 293 12.34 -9.28 31.77
CA ILE A 293 12.27 -9.37 30.31
C ILE A 293 11.31 -8.29 29.82
N ALA A 294 11.77 -7.47 28.88
CA ALA A 294 10.94 -6.55 28.13
C ALA A 294 11.04 -6.83 26.64
N LEU A 295 9.91 -6.68 25.96
CA LEU A 295 9.81 -6.80 24.50
C LEU A 295 9.34 -5.46 23.94
N THR A 296 9.94 -5.02 22.84
CA THR A 296 9.54 -3.78 22.19
C THR A 296 8.48 -4.07 21.14
N TYR A 297 7.48 -3.21 21.05
CA TYR A 297 6.43 -3.29 20.04
C TYR A 297 6.47 -2.03 19.21
N SER A 298 6.41 -2.20 17.90
CA SER A 298 6.25 -1.09 16.95
C SER A 298 4.98 -1.26 16.16
N THR A 299 4.22 -0.16 16.05
CA THR A 299 3.10 -0.03 15.12
C THR A 299 3.58 0.73 13.88
N VAL A 300 3.40 0.13 12.72
CA VAL A 300 3.87 0.66 11.43
C VAL A 300 2.72 0.91 10.47
N SER A 301 2.83 1.97 9.68
CA SER A 301 1.97 2.30 8.55
C SER A 301 2.79 2.27 7.27
N VAL A 302 2.42 1.45 6.30
CA VAL A 302 3.18 1.28 5.04
C VAL A 302 2.21 1.31 3.86
N PRO A 303 2.30 2.33 2.98
CA PRO A 303 1.53 2.33 1.73
C PRO A 303 1.88 1.13 0.85
N TYR A 304 0.93 0.65 0.05
CA TYR A 304 1.17 -0.44 -0.89
C TYR A 304 0.36 -0.32 -2.17
N VAL A 305 0.78 -1.07 -3.18
CA VAL A 305 0.02 -1.33 -4.41
C VAL A 305 -0.21 -2.83 -4.55
N LEU A 306 -1.48 -3.22 -4.71
CA LEU A 306 -1.90 -4.59 -5.01
C LEU A 306 -2.23 -4.67 -6.50
N LEU A 307 -1.55 -5.57 -7.22
CA LEU A 307 -1.87 -5.93 -8.59
C LEU A 307 -2.71 -7.21 -8.58
N GLY A 308 -3.84 -7.21 -9.27
CA GLY A 308 -4.76 -8.35 -9.26
C GLY A 308 -5.75 -8.37 -10.41
N GLN A 309 -6.44 -9.50 -10.56
CA GLN A 309 -7.64 -9.57 -11.39
C GLN A 309 -8.81 -9.00 -10.60
N LEU A 310 -9.42 -7.94 -11.10
CA LEU A 310 -10.49 -7.20 -10.46
C LEU A 310 -11.82 -7.48 -11.15
N ARG A 311 -12.88 -7.68 -10.37
CA ARG A 311 -14.25 -7.76 -10.85
C ARG A 311 -15.01 -6.47 -10.55
N PHE A 312 -15.73 -5.99 -11.56
CA PHE A 312 -16.53 -4.78 -11.51
C PHE A 312 -18.03 -5.11 -11.41
N GLU A 313 -18.87 -4.13 -11.08
CA GLU A 313 -20.33 -4.28 -10.94
C GLU A 313 -21.00 -4.85 -12.20
N SER A 314 -20.50 -4.52 -13.38
CA SER A 314 -20.97 -5.08 -14.65
C SER A 314 -20.66 -6.57 -14.84
N GLY A 315 -19.80 -7.14 -13.99
CA GLY A 315 -19.25 -8.49 -14.15
C GLY A 315 -17.97 -8.54 -14.98
N ALA A 316 -17.51 -7.42 -15.55
CA ALA A 316 -16.22 -7.34 -16.22
C ALA A 316 -15.08 -7.74 -15.28
N ARG A 317 -14.11 -8.49 -15.81
CA ARG A 317 -12.91 -8.94 -15.09
C ARG A 317 -11.67 -8.47 -15.85
N VAL A 318 -10.89 -7.60 -15.22
CA VAL A 318 -9.67 -7.06 -15.83
C VAL A 318 -8.54 -6.99 -14.83
N VAL A 319 -7.30 -7.01 -15.32
CA VAL A 319 -6.13 -6.77 -14.46
C VAL A 319 -6.07 -5.29 -14.10
N GLY A 320 -5.95 -5.00 -12.81
CA GLY A 320 -5.94 -3.65 -12.27
C GLY A 320 -5.09 -3.54 -11.01
N ALA A 321 -4.75 -2.30 -10.65
CA ALA A 321 -3.99 -1.98 -9.46
C ALA A 321 -4.89 -1.29 -8.43
N ILE A 322 -4.89 -1.79 -7.20
CA ILE A 322 -5.56 -1.18 -6.04
C ILE A 322 -4.47 -0.65 -5.12
N ARG A 323 -4.58 0.62 -4.73
CA ARG A 323 -3.69 1.19 -3.72
C ARG A 323 -4.25 0.93 -2.34
N GLY A 324 -3.38 0.96 -1.35
CA GLY A 324 -3.82 0.82 0.02
C GLY A 324 -2.78 1.24 1.03
N ASN A 325 -3.12 1.04 2.29
CA ASN A 325 -2.20 1.21 3.40
C ASN A 325 -2.27 -0.01 4.31
N TYR A 326 -1.10 -0.53 4.65
CA TYR A 326 -0.93 -1.56 5.66
C TYR A 326 -0.72 -0.91 7.01
N LEU A 327 -1.40 -1.41 8.03
CA LEU A 327 -1.22 -1.03 9.43
C LEU A 327 -0.94 -2.30 10.23
N GLY A 328 0.24 -2.40 10.83
CA GLY A 328 0.65 -3.57 11.59
C GLY A 328 1.27 -3.22 12.93
N THR A 329 1.21 -4.15 13.88
CA THR A 329 1.98 -4.09 15.13
C THR A 329 2.74 -5.39 15.26
N ASN A 330 4.06 -5.31 15.32
CA ASN A 330 4.93 -6.46 15.53
C ASN A 330 5.78 -6.26 16.78
N ALA A 331 6.18 -7.37 17.38
CA ALA A 331 7.20 -7.36 18.40
C ALA A 331 8.59 -7.40 17.75
N HIS A 332 9.54 -6.67 18.34
CA HIS A 332 10.94 -6.69 17.97
C HIS A 332 11.79 -6.38 19.21
N SER A 333 13.05 -6.82 19.23
CA SER A 333 13.98 -6.52 20.33
C SER A 333 13.53 -7.03 21.72
N LEU A 334 13.92 -8.28 22.02
CA LEU A 334 13.83 -8.85 23.36
C LEU A 334 15.02 -8.37 24.20
N THR A 335 14.74 -7.83 25.39
CA THR A 335 15.75 -7.27 26.29
C THR A 335 15.63 -7.88 27.68
N ALA A 336 16.76 -8.26 28.26
CA ALA A 336 16.86 -8.66 29.65
C ALA A 336 17.54 -7.54 30.45
N SER A 337 16.93 -7.12 31.56
CA SER A 337 17.50 -6.12 32.48
C SER A 337 17.73 -6.74 33.84
N PHE A 338 18.93 -6.55 34.39
CA PHE A 338 19.31 -7.00 35.73
C PHE A 338 19.64 -5.76 36.57
N THR A 339 18.75 -5.42 37.48
CA THR A 339 18.89 -4.23 38.33
C THR A 339 19.07 -4.67 39.77
N PRO A 340 20.11 -4.17 40.48
CA PRO A 340 20.21 -4.36 41.92
C PRO A 340 18.90 -3.97 42.59
N HIS A 341 18.36 -4.87 43.38
CA HIS A 341 17.14 -4.68 44.13
C HIS A 341 17.53 -4.61 45.59
N ASP A 342 17.25 -3.51 46.28
CA ASP A 342 17.59 -3.40 47.70
C ASP A 342 16.56 -4.19 48.52
N PRO A 343 16.92 -5.32 49.17
CA PRO A 343 16.03 -6.08 50.00
C PRO A 343 16.25 -5.67 51.46
N THR A 344 16.08 -4.40 51.79
CA THR A 344 15.74 -4.08 53.17
C THR A 344 14.28 -3.68 53.24
N PRO A 345 13.33 -4.66 53.21
CA PRO A 345 12.05 -4.40 53.82
C PRO A 345 12.35 -4.17 55.30
N ASN A 346 12.44 -2.91 55.69
CA ASN A 346 12.34 -2.58 57.10
C ASN A 346 10.93 -3.02 57.52
N HIS A 347 10.80 -4.19 58.13
CA HIS A 347 9.52 -4.73 58.58
C HIS A 347 8.81 -3.81 59.59
N SER A 348 9.49 -2.77 60.11
CA SER A 348 8.88 -1.68 60.89
C SER A 348 8.21 -0.57 60.08
N LYS A 349 8.35 -0.54 58.74
CA LYS A 349 7.74 0.44 57.83
C LYS A 349 6.76 -0.22 56.86
N ARG A 350 5.69 -0.83 57.37
CA ARG A 350 4.56 -1.27 56.54
C ARG A 350 3.63 -0.09 56.27
N ILE A 351 3.75 0.55 55.11
CA ILE A 351 2.77 1.58 54.69
C ILE A 351 1.62 0.88 53.97
N LEU A 352 0.52 0.65 54.71
CA LEU A 352 -0.77 0.33 54.12
C LEU A 352 -1.44 1.64 53.72
N ARG A 353 -1.53 1.94 52.41
CA ARG A 353 -2.47 2.96 51.91
C ARG A 353 -3.76 2.26 51.52
N PRO A 354 -4.90 2.52 52.17
CA PRO A 354 -6.19 2.15 51.63
C PRO A 354 -6.38 2.89 50.30
N LEU A 355 -6.51 2.16 49.20
CA LEU A 355 -7.01 2.74 47.96
C LEU A 355 -8.49 3.04 48.18
N ARG A 356 -8.84 4.32 48.32
CA ARG A 356 -10.24 4.74 48.20
C ARG A 356 -10.62 4.64 46.72
N PRO A 357 -11.74 4.02 46.35
CA PRO A 357 -12.31 4.19 45.02
C PRO A 357 -12.45 5.68 44.75
N LEU A 358 -12.03 6.14 43.56
CA LEU A 358 -12.38 7.47 43.09
C LEU A 358 -13.91 7.54 43.03
N THR A 359 -14.51 8.31 43.93
CA THR A 359 -15.93 8.64 43.86
C THR A 359 -16.15 9.44 42.59
N GLY A 360 -16.76 8.84 41.56
CA GLY A 360 -17.16 9.60 40.36
C GLY A 360 -17.12 8.93 38.99
N MET A 361 -16.81 7.63 38.85
CA MET A 361 -17.13 6.92 37.60
C MET A 361 -18.37 6.06 37.82
N ILE A 362 -19.52 6.72 37.69
CA ILE A 362 -20.79 6.05 37.40
C ILE A 362 -20.66 5.48 35.99
N VAL A 363 -20.84 4.17 35.87
CA VAL A 363 -21.14 3.52 34.60
C VAL A 363 -22.51 4.02 34.16
N HIS A 364 -22.54 4.74 33.04
CA HIS A 364 -23.66 4.73 32.11
C HIS A 364 -23.12 4.48 30.71
#